data_AF-A0A9X3V5T6-F1
#
_entry.id   AF-A0A9X3V5T6-F1
#
_cell.length_a   1.000
_cell.length_b   1.000
_cell.length_c   1.000
_cell.angle_alpha   90.00
_cell.angle_beta   90.00
_cell.angle_gamma   90.00
#
_symmetry.space_group_name_H-M   'P 1'
#
loop_
_entity.id
_entity.type
_entity.pdbx_description
1 polymer ?
#
loop_
_entity_poly.entity_id
_entity_poly.type
_entity_poly.pdbx_seq_one_letter_code
_entity_poly.pdbx_strand_id
1 'polypeptide(L)'
;MRKAFALFFIAMVPVAMTWAADTGTPTFAECPVAVSPPARRAPVDLATAESRAYASQLRRAAKGPVNFAGHYVLATWGCGAGCVTGGAIDARSGSVTLLPFTVSDWPLDVTEPLAFRKNSCILVVQGSRNEAGGGTHFYAFRQGEFQWLKSLPR
;
A
#
# COMPACT_ATOMS: atom_id res chain seq x y z
N MET A 1 -53.27 28.61 38.12
CA MET A 1 -51.91 28.07 37.88
C MET A 1 -52.00 26.58 37.50
N ARG A 2 -51.85 26.24 36.22
CA ARG A 2 -51.66 24.86 35.74
C ARG A 2 -50.64 24.92 34.59
N LYS A 3 -49.52 24.23 34.77
CA LYS A 3 -48.35 24.25 33.89
C LYS A 3 -48.64 23.41 32.63
N ALA A 4 -48.41 23.96 31.44
CA ALA A 4 -48.40 23.20 30.19
C ALA A 4 -46.94 22.94 29.80
N PHE A 5 -46.53 21.69 29.84
CA PHE A 5 -45.23 21.22 29.35
C PHE A 5 -45.40 20.89 27.86
N ALA A 6 -44.83 21.73 26.99
CA ALA A 6 -44.80 21.46 25.56
C ALA A 6 -43.62 20.53 25.25
N LEU A 7 -43.91 19.28 24.92
CA LEU A 7 -42.93 18.31 24.41
C LEU A 7 -42.65 18.62 22.93
N PHE A 8 -41.46 19.12 22.65
CA PHE A 8 -40.97 19.36 21.29
C PHE A 8 -40.35 18.06 20.77
N PHE A 9 -41.11 17.25 20.03
CA PHE A 9 -40.59 16.09 19.31
C PHE A 9 -39.80 16.58 18.09
N ILE A 10 -38.47 16.61 18.20
CA ILE A 10 -37.58 16.82 17.05
C ILE A 10 -37.60 15.52 16.22
N ALA A 11 -38.29 15.54 15.09
CA ALA A 11 -38.27 14.45 14.12
C ALA A 11 -36.88 14.39 13.45
N MET A 12 -36.07 13.43 13.87
CA MET A 12 -34.76 13.16 13.27
C MET A 12 -34.98 12.39 11.96
N VAL A 13 -34.95 13.10 10.83
CA VAL A 13 -35.02 12.49 9.50
C VAL A 13 -33.69 11.79 9.21
N PRO A 14 -33.66 10.46 9.00
CA PRO A 14 -32.43 9.79 8.63
C PRO A 14 -32.10 10.17 7.19
N VAL A 15 -31.06 10.99 7.01
CA VAL A 15 -30.46 11.20 5.69
C VAL A 15 -29.74 9.91 5.33
N ALA A 16 -30.39 9.10 4.49
CA ALA A 16 -29.77 7.92 3.91
C ALA A 16 -28.63 8.39 2.99
N MET A 17 -27.41 8.41 3.52
CA MET A 17 -26.21 8.63 2.74
C MET A 17 -26.02 7.39 1.87
N THR A 18 -26.40 7.47 0.60
CA THR A 18 -26.17 6.41 -0.38
C THR A 18 -24.67 6.35 -0.65
N TRP A 19 -23.98 5.39 -0.05
CA TRP A 19 -22.60 5.08 -0.39
C TRP A 19 -22.59 4.47 -1.79
N ALA A 20 -22.13 5.23 -2.79
CA ALA A 20 -21.80 4.66 -4.08
C ALA A 20 -20.58 3.75 -3.88
N ALA A 21 -20.77 2.44 -4.04
CA ALA A 21 -19.65 1.52 -4.15
C ALA A 21 -18.88 1.86 -5.42
N ASP A 22 -17.60 2.19 -5.29
CA ASP A 22 -16.74 2.45 -6.44
C ASP A 22 -16.52 1.13 -7.21
N THR A 23 -17.14 1.02 -8.38
CA THR A 23 -17.12 -0.20 -9.21
C THR A 23 -15.86 -0.29 -10.10
N GLY A 24 -15.02 0.74 -10.12
CA GLY A 24 -13.85 0.82 -10.99
C GLY A 24 -12.71 -0.17 -10.67
N THR A 25 -11.80 -0.34 -11.62
CA THR A 25 -10.49 -0.96 -11.36
C THR A 25 -9.57 0.12 -10.78
N PRO A 26 -8.98 -0.08 -9.60
CA PRO A 26 -8.18 0.96 -8.96
C PRO A 26 -7.04 1.44 -9.86
N THR A 27 -6.87 2.76 -9.96
CA THR A 27 -5.83 3.39 -10.80
C THR A 27 -4.86 4.23 -9.98
N PHE A 28 -3.66 4.46 -10.51
CA PHE A 28 -2.66 5.31 -9.84
C PHE A 28 -3.17 6.74 -9.58
N ALA A 29 -4.10 7.24 -10.40
CA ALA A 29 -4.64 8.60 -10.29
C ALA A 29 -5.60 8.78 -9.11
N GLU A 30 -6.19 7.70 -8.60
CA GLU A 30 -7.12 7.73 -7.45
C GLU A 30 -6.41 7.86 -6.11
N CYS A 31 -5.09 7.68 -6.06
CA CYS A 31 -4.30 7.95 -4.86
C CYS A 31 -3.09 8.84 -5.16
N PRO A 32 -3.29 10.12 -5.49
CA PRO A 32 -2.18 11.02 -5.77
C PRO A 32 -1.39 11.33 -4.49
N VAL A 33 -0.06 11.34 -4.61
CA VAL A 33 0.84 11.71 -3.52
C VAL A 33 1.85 12.73 -4.02
N ALA A 34 2.03 13.82 -3.26
CA ALA A 34 3.06 14.80 -3.54
C ALA A 34 4.45 14.16 -3.39
N VAL A 35 5.28 14.30 -4.44
CA VAL A 35 6.66 13.81 -4.42
C VAL A 35 7.52 14.80 -3.66
N SER A 36 7.97 14.40 -2.48
CA SER A 36 8.78 15.23 -1.59
C SER A 36 9.88 14.40 -0.93
N PRO A 37 10.97 14.08 -1.66
CA PRO A 37 12.12 13.41 -1.08
C PRO A 37 12.78 14.29 -0.01
N PRO A 38 13.28 13.73 1.10
CA PRO A 38 13.98 14.53 2.10
C PRO A 38 15.38 14.96 1.62
N ALA A 39 15.85 16.09 2.11
CA ALA A 39 17.20 16.58 1.84
C ALA A 39 18.30 15.66 2.43
N ARG A 40 18.01 15.02 3.57
CA ARG A 40 18.87 14.01 4.21
C ARG A 40 18.06 12.76 4.46
N ARG A 41 18.62 11.60 4.12
CA ARG A 41 17.99 10.30 4.36
C ARG A 41 18.32 9.79 5.76
N ALA A 42 17.34 9.23 6.43
CA ALA A 42 17.57 8.47 7.66
C ALA A 42 18.18 7.10 7.36
N PRO A 43 18.97 6.53 8.29
CA PRO A 43 19.41 5.14 8.19
C PRO A 43 18.20 4.21 8.25
N VAL A 44 18.26 3.08 7.53
CA VAL A 44 17.21 2.05 7.58
C VAL A 44 17.06 1.52 9.01
N ASP A 45 15.83 1.51 9.51
CA ASP A 45 15.45 0.90 10.77
C ASP A 45 15.39 -0.63 10.63
N LEU A 46 16.18 -1.32 11.45
CA LEU A 46 16.28 -2.78 11.50
C LEU A 46 15.91 -3.32 12.90
N ALA A 47 14.93 -2.69 13.53
CA ALA A 47 14.48 -3.04 14.88
C ALA A 47 13.83 -4.43 14.98
N THR A 48 13.18 -4.91 13.92
CA THR A 48 12.42 -6.18 13.92
C THR A 48 13.24 -7.36 13.38
N ALA A 49 12.81 -8.60 13.65
CA ALA A 49 13.48 -9.78 13.13
C ALA A 49 13.35 -9.86 11.59
N GLU A 50 12.19 -9.49 11.07
CA GLU A 50 11.85 -9.51 9.66
C GLU A 50 12.67 -8.48 8.88
N SER A 51 12.80 -7.25 9.39
CA SER A 51 13.66 -6.23 8.77
C SER A 51 15.13 -6.64 8.81
N ARG A 52 15.60 -7.28 9.91
CA ARG A 52 16.96 -7.82 9.99
C ARG A 52 17.22 -8.94 8.98
N ALA A 53 16.24 -9.80 8.71
CA ALA A 53 16.37 -10.87 7.73
C ALA A 53 16.71 -10.35 6.31
N TYR A 54 16.27 -9.12 6.00
CA TYR A 54 16.51 -8.47 4.71
C TYR A 54 17.42 -7.24 4.78
N ALA A 55 18.27 -7.14 5.82
CA ALA A 55 19.06 -5.95 6.08
C ALA A 55 19.92 -5.50 4.88
N SER A 56 20.49 -6.45 4.13
CA SER A 56 21.35 -6.13 2.98
C SER A 56 20.54 -5.55 1.81
N GLN A 57 19.35 -6.09 1.54
CA GLN A 57 18.43 -5.66 0.49
C GLN A 57 17.89 -4.27 0.82
N LEU A 58 17.44 -4.07 2.06
CA LEU A 58 16.90 -2.79 2.53
C LEU A 58 17.96 -1.68 2.49
N ARG A 59 19.18 -1.94 2.97
CA ARG A 59 20.28 -0.96 2.92
C ARG A 59 20.69 -0.61 1.49
N ARG A 60 20.66 -1.58 0.58
CA ARG A 60 20.94 -1.34 -0.85
C ARG A 60 19.82 -0.48 -1.46
N ALA A 61 18.56 -0.84 -1.23
CA ALA A 61 17.40 -0.11 -1.71
C ALA A 61 17.39 1.35 -1.21
N ALA A 62 17.66 1.59 0.08
CA ALA A 62 17.62 2.92 0.67
C ALA A 62 18.62 3.94 0.06
N LYS A 63 19.66 3.46 -0.63
CA LYS A 63 20.60 4.31 -1.39
C LYS A 63 20.01 4.80 -2.73
N GLY A 64 18.96 4.16 -3.22
CA GLY A 64 18.28 4.50 -4.46
C GLY A 64 17.39 5.75 -4.37
N PRO A 65 16.92 6.28 -5.50
CA PRO A 65 15.99 7.39 -5.53
C PRO A 65 14.64 7.01 -4.90
N VAL A 66 13.96 8.00 -4.32
CA VAL A 66 12.54 7.84 -3.96
C VAL A 66 11.76 7.51 -5.24
N ASN A 67 11.01 6.42 -5.20
CA ASN A 67 10.31 5.87 -6.35
C ASN A 67 8.84 5.51 -6.02
N PHE A 68 8.39 5.66 -4.78
CA PHE A 68 7.06 5.26 -4.32
C PHE A 68 6.47 6.23 -3.29
N ALA A 69 5.14 6.39 -3.29
CA ALA A 69 4.37 7.08 -2.25
C ALA A 69 4.97 8.42 -1.75
N GLY A 70 5.49 9.23 -2.67
CA GLY A 70 6.00 10.58 -2.45
C GLY A 70 7.42 10.66 -1.90
N HIS A 71 7.77 9.84 -0.92
CA HIS A 71 9.06 9.87 -0.22
C HIS A 71 9.58 8.48 0.19
N TYR A 72 8.94 7.42 -0.30
CA TYR A 72 9.36 6.04 -0.04
C TYR A 72 10.26 5.51 -1.14
N VAL A 73 11.10 4.56 -0.76
CA VAL A 73 11.76 3.65 -1.70
C VAL A 73 11.09 2.29 -1.58
N LEU A 74 10.38 1.87 -2.62
CA LEU A 74 9.91 0.49 -2.76
C LEU A 74 10.94 -0.31 -3.56
N ALA A 75 11.30 -1.49 -3.04
CA ALA A 75 12.19 -2.41 -3.73
C ALA A 75 11.71 -3.85 -3.57
N THR A 76 12.05 -4.68 -4.55
CA THR A 76 11.76 -6.11 -4.57
C THR A 76 13.04 -6.94 -4.59
N TRP A 77 12.94 -8.18 -4.14
CA TRP A 77 14.00 -9.17 -4.19
C TRP A 77 13.39 -10.58 -4.24
N GLY A 78 14.18 -11.56 -4.67
CA GLY A 78 13.73 -12.96 -4.70
C GLY A 78 13.51 -13.53 -3.30
N CYS A 79 12.47 -14.34 -3.13
CA CYS A 79 12.24 -15.15 -1.92
C CYS A 79 12.61 -16.64 -2.11
N GLY A 80 13.02 -17.04 -3.33
CA GLY A 80 13.35 -18.43 -3.69
C GLY A 80 12.32 -19.03 -4.65
N ALA A 81 12.64 -20.16 -5.30
CA ALA A 81 11.69 -20.93 -6.12
C ALA A 81 10.83 -20.12 -7.12
N GLY A 82 11.38 -19.06 -7.72
CA GLY A 82 10.66 -18.22 -8.68
C GLY A 82 9.70 -17.18 -8.08
N CYS A 83 9.70 -16.98 -6.75
CA CYS A 83 8.90 -15.94 -6.10
C CYS A 83 9.71 -14.67 -5.81
N VAL A 84 9.01 -13.54 -5.69
CA VAL A 84 9.55 -12.26 -5.19
C VAL A 84 8.80 -11.77 -3.95
N THR A 85 9.49 -11.01 -3.12
CA THR A 85 8.90 -10.19 -2.06
C THR A 85 9.58 -8.81 -2.06
N GLY A 86 9.31 -7.96 -1.08
CA GLY A 86 9.83 -6.61 -1.06
C GLY A 86 9.45 -5.81 0.17
N GLY A 87 9.72 -4.52 0.12
CA GLY A 87 9.32 -3.58 1.17
C GLY A 87 9.44 -2.12 0.75
N ALA A 88 8.69 -1.28 1.44
CA ALA A 88 8.75 0.17 1.36
C ALA A 88 9.59 0.72 2.52
N ILE A 89 10.53 1.60 2.19
CA ILE A 89 11.40 2.27 3.16
C ILE A 89 11.06 3.75 3.15
N ASP A 90 10.66 4.29 4.29
CA ASP A 90 10.47 5.73 4.47
C ASP A 90 11.84 6.42 4.39
N ALA A 91 12.09 7.24 3.38
CA ALA A 91 13.38 7.92 3.25
C ALA A 91 13.63 8.97 4.35
N ARG A 92 12.58 9.45 5.04
CA ARG A 92 12.64 10.47 6.09
C ARG A 92 12.97 9.86 7.45
N SER A 93 12.31 8.76 7.82
CA SER A 93 12.48 8.13 9.14
C SER A 93 13.36 6.88 9.11
N GLY A 94 13.49 6.22 7.97
CA GLY A 94 14.15 4.92 7.85
C GLY A 94 13.23 3.73 8.15
N SER A 95 11.98 3.98 8.57
CA SER A 95 11.00 2.94 8.87
C SER A 95 10.76 2.03 7.67
N VAL A 96 10.60 0.74 7.94
CA VAL A 96 10.45 -0.31 6.93
C VAL A 96 9.09 -0.97 7.06
N THR A 97 8.36 -1.05 5.95
CA THR A 97 7.15 -1.87 5.81
C THR A 97 7.40 -2.93 4.77
N LEU A 98 7.52 -4.19 5.20
CA LEU A 98 7.63 -5.32 4.28
C LEU A 98 6.28 -5.62 3.62
N LEU A 99 6.33 -6.20 2.42
CA LEU A 99 5.12 -6.77 1.83
C LEU A 99 4.62 -7.92 2.72
N PRO A 100 3.32 -8.00 3.01
CA PRO A 100 2.76 -9.07 3.83
C PRO A 100 2.56 -10.40 3.06
N PHE A 101 3.19 -10.53 1.88
CA PHE A 101 3.07 -11.69 1.01
C PHE A 101 4.29 -11.84 0.07
N THR A 102 4.46 -13.05 -0.46
CA THR A 102 5.26 -13.33 -1.65
C THR A 102 4.40 -13.22 -2.90
N VAL A 103 5.04 -13.05 -4.06
CA VAL A 103 4.39 -13.04 -5.37
C VAL A 103 5.06 -14.08 -6.24
N SER A 104 4.28 -14.96 -6.87
CA SER A 104 4.72 -16.01 -7.81
C SER A 104 3.80 -16.04 -9.04
N ASP A 105 4.07 -16.90 -10.02
CA ASP A 105 3.15 -17.28 -11.11
C ASP A 105 2.53 -16.12 -11.91
N TRP A 106 3.28 -15.03 -12.07
CA TRP A 106 2.86 -13.90 -12.92
C TRP A 106 2.95 -14.26 -14.41
N PRO A 107 2.19 -13.58 -15.29
CA PRO A 107 2.28 -13.81 -16.74
C PRO A 107 3.72 -13.73 -17.28
N LEU A 108 4.06 -14.56 -18.28
CA LEU A 108 5.42 -14.59 -18.86
C LEU A 108 5.82 -13.27 -19.56
N ASP A 109 4.84 -12.50 -20.01
CA ASP A 109 5.02 -11.17 -20.61
C ASP A 109 5.16 -10.05 -19.57
N VAL A 110 4.99 -10.34 -18.28
CA VAL A 110 5.21 -9.39 -17.18
C VAL A 110 6.65 -9.53 -16.67
N THR A 111 7.46 -8.50 -16.90
CA THR A 111 8.85 -8.44 -16.40
C THR A 111 8.92 -8.17 -14.90
N GLU A 112 8.11 -7.24 -14.41
CA GLU A 112 8.05 -6.87 -13.00
C GLU A 112 6.62 -7.07 -12.47
N PRO A 113 6.38 -8.00 -11.54
CA PRO A 113 5.03 -8.29 -11.05
C PRO A 113 4.47 -7.18 -10.15
N LEU A 114 5.27 -6.19 -9.75
CA LEU A 114 4.84 -5.07 -8.93
C LEU A 114 4.96 -3.77 -9.72
N ALA A 115 3.84 -3.13 -10.02
CA ALA A 115 3.81 -1.82 -10.65
C ALA A 115 3.42 -0.73 -9.64
N PHE A 116 4.22 0.35 -9.61
CA PHE A 116 4.07 1.44 -8.66
C PHE A 116 4.63 2.75 -9.25
N ARG A 117 4.31 3.88 -8.61
CA ARG A 117 4.78 5.20 -9.04
C ARG A 117 5.16 6.06 -7.85
N LYS A 118 6.13 6.96 -8.04
CA LYS A 118 6.56 7.91 -7.00
C LYS A 118 5.46 8.88 -6.57
N ASN A 119 4.54 9.21 -7.46
CA ASN A 119 3.45 10.15 -7.22
C ASN A 119 2.10 9.46 -6.92
N SER A 120 2.12 8.17 -6.57
CA SER A 120 0.92 7.43 -6.21
C SER A 120 1.17 6.57 -4.97
N CYS A 121 0.12 6.38 -4.15
CA CYS A 121 0.14 5.41 -3.07
C CYS A 121 -0.31 4.01 -3.52
N ILE A 122 -0.72 3.83 -4.78
CA ILE A 122 -1.18 2.53 -5.28
C ILE A 122 0.01 1.62 -5.61
N LEU A 123 -0.07 0.39 -5.13
CA LEU A 123 0.73 -0.74 -5.57
C LEU A 123 -0.19 -1.72 -6.31
N VAL A 124 0.18 -2.07 -7.54
CA VAL A 124 -0.45 -3.12 -8.33
C VAL A 124 0.45 -4.35 -8.30
N VAL A 125 -0.12 -5.49 -7.97
CA VAL A 125 0.58 -6.78 -7.86
C VAL A 125 -0.05 -7.77 -8.82
N GLN A 126 0.74 -8.35 -9.72
CA GLN A 126 0.32 -9.35 -10.68
C GLN A 126 0.93 -10.70 -10.32
N GLY A 127 0.13 -11.76 -10.31
CA GLY A 127 0.54 -13.11 -9.96
C GLY A 127 -0.26 -13.70 -8.80
N SER A 128 0.21 -14.81 -8.25
CA SER A 128 -0.30 -15.47 -7.05
C SER A 128 0.32 -14.84 -5.81
N ARG A 129 -0.47 -14.59 -4.77
CA ARG A 129 0.03 -14.11 -3.47
C ARG A 129 0.17 -15.29 -2.53
N ASN A 130 1.34 -15.48 -1.93
CA ASN A 130 1.60 -16.66 -1.10
C ASN A 130 1.21 -17.95 -1.85
N GLU A 131 1.62 -18.01 -3.13
CA GLU A 131 1.40 -19.16 -4.01
C GLU A 131 -0.10 -19.51 -4.22
N ALA A 132 -1.00 -18.59 -3.88
CA ALA A 132 -2.45 -18.77 -3.96
C ALA A 132 -3.16 -17.59 -4.63
N GLY A 133 -4.33 -17.87 -5.22
CA GLY A 133 -5.26 -16.84 -5.67
C GLY A 133 -4.70 -15.91 -6.74
N GLY A 134 -4.20 -16.46 -7.85
CA GLY A 134 -3.62 -15.72 -8.97
C GLY A 134 -4.55 -14.65 -9.55
N GLY A 135 -3.98 -13.49 -9.86
CA GLY A 135 -4.73 -12.38 -10.44
C GLY A 135 -3.96 -11.07 -10.41
N THR A 136 -4.70 -9.98 -10.44
CA THR A 136 -4.18 -8.63 -10.18
C THR A 136 -4.75 -8.10 -8.87
N HIS A 137 -3.87 -7.70 -7.96
CA HIS A 137 -4.22 -7.22 -6.63
C HIS A 137 -3.78 -5.77 -6.48
N PHE A 138 -4.67 -4.96 -5.91
CA PHE A 138 -4.48 -3.52 -5.73
C PHE A 138 -4.39 -3.22 -4.24
N TYR A 139 -3.38 -2.42 -3.87
CA TYR A 139 -3.17 -1.96 -2.50
C TYR A 139 -2.99 -0.45 -2.47
N ALA A 140 -3.54 0.20 -1.45
CA ALA A 140 -3.16 1.55 -1.08
C ALA A 140 -2.11 1.49 0.03
N PHE A 141 -1.01 2.21 -0.14
CA PHE A 141 -0.02 2.39 0.90
C PHE A 141 -0.34 3.64 1.73
N ARG A 142 -0.84 3.45 2.94
CA ARG A 142 -1.31 4.54 3.82
C ARG A 142 -0.82 4.29 5.23
N GLN A 143 -0.37 5.34 5.91
CA GLN A 143 0.09 5.27 7.30
C GLN A 143 1.18 4.21 7.53
N GLY A 144 2.03 3.97 6.52
CA GLY A 144 3.08 2.96 6.62
C GLY A 144 2.60 1.52 6.43
N GLU A 145 1.40 1.29 5.90
CA GLU A 145 0.83 -0.05 5.73
C GLU A 145 0.29 -0.28 4.32
N PHE A 146 0.39 -1.52 3.82
CA PHE A 146 -0.24 -1.94 2.57
C PHE A 146 -1.69 -2.41 2.85
N GLN A 147 -2.65 -1.55 2.52
CA GLN A 147 -4.08 -1.83 2.69
C GLN A 147 -4.64 -2.42 1.39
N TRP A 148 -5.23 -3.61 1.46
CA TRP A 148 -5.87 -4.23 0.31
C TRP A 148 -7.09 -3.42 -0.15
N LEU A 149 -7.22 -3.22 -1.46
CA LEU A 149 -8.36 -2.53 -2.07
C LEU A 149 -9.25 -3.51 -2.85
N LYS A 150 -8.66 -4.26 -3.77
CA LYS A 150 -9.39 -5.11 -4.71
C LYS A 150 -8.48 -6.20 -5.27
N SER A 151 -9.07 -7.33 -5.62
CA SER A 151 -8.43 -8.38 -6.41
C SER A 151 -9.28 -8.66 -7.64
N LEU A 152 -8.65 -8.76 -8.79
CA LEU A 152 -9.25 -9.24 -10.03
C LEU A 152 -8.65 -10.63 -10.30
N PRO A 153 -9.42 -11.72 -10.11
CA PRO A 153 -8.91 -13.06 -10.37
C PRO A 153 -8.55 -13.22 -11.85
N ARG A 154 -7.58 -14.10 -12.11
CA ARG A 154 -7.23 -14.51 -13.48
C ARG A 154 -8.22 -15.53 -14.02
#